data_AF-A0A3D8J5E8-F1
#
_entry.id   AF-A0A3D8J5E8-F1
#
_cell.length_a   1.000
_cell.length_b   1.000
_cell.length_c   1.000
_cell.angle_alpha   90.00
_cell.angle_beta   90.00
_cell.angle_gamma   90.00
#
_symmetry.space_group_name_H-M   'P 1'
#
loop_
_entity.id
_entity.type
_entity.pdbx_description
1 polymer ?
#
loop_
_entity_poly.entity_id
_entity_poly.type
_entity_poly.pdbx_seq_one_letter_code
_entity_poly.pdbx_strand_id
1 'polypeptide(L)'
;MRYFSGFGLQDEYCFFAPLLNNFGFTLTEFDIVGFDYGAQLALEYAYKCITNGQRVGKVLLLSPCVYWQNLSWFNWGEVDKVLVNHDNIATSLSRFPLQSDVPFTHTRLASYMRFLYKQDSRQDTTREYYSLVARCVNYYKNQRAKYMQKVYQDYGLLFNGYDCSGIKEPNYFEYRYKDSLMNTYCIRPNIGDLVNLLSYNWIEIKEVAQKAKSLIIFCGKNDRIVNSNFVSSFFSRFGYCFLLHSCNHLLRQESLQLGI
;
A
#
# COMPACT_ATOMS: atom_id res chain seq x y z
N MET A 1 -20.90 -5.53 0.75
CA MET A 1 -19.56 -5.44 0.13
C MET A 1 -18.65 -6.49 0.73
N ARG A 2 -17.57 -6.83 0.03
CA ARG A 2 -16.47 -7.63 0.58
C ARG A 2 -15.23 -6.77 0.77
N TYR A 3 -14.66 -6.79 1.97
CA TYR A 3 -13.44 -6.05 2.31
C TYR A 3 -12.24 -6.99 2.50
N PHE A 4 -11.06 -6.53 2.11
CA PHE A 4 -9.78 -7.23 2.28
C PHE A 4 -8.78 -6.32 2.99
N SER A 5 -8.24 -6.81 4.10
CA SER A 5 -7.36 -6.04 4.97
C SER A 5 -5.92 -5.93 4.47
N GLY A 6 -5.24 -4.87 4.90
CA GLY A 6 -3.81 -4.65 4.66
C GLY A 6 -2.91 -5.65 5.37
N PHE A 7 -1.61 -5.64 5.03
CA PHE A 7 -0.67 -6.61 5.56
C PHE A 7 -0.48 -6.44 7.08
N GLY A 8 -0.78 -7.51 7.83
CA GLY A 8 -0.73 -7.47 9.29
C GLY A 8 -1.92 -6.78 9.96
N LEU A 9 -2.97 -6.48 9.20
CA LEU A 9 -4.20 -5.86 9.68
C LEU A 9 -5.41 -6.79 9.52
N GLN A 10 -6.47 -6.51 10.26
CA GLN A 10 -7.80 -7.13 10.17
C GLN A 10 -8.86 -6.05 10.40
N ASP A 11 -9.99 -6.14 9.70
CA ASP A 11 -11.24 -5.40 9.93
C ASP A 11 -11.11 -3.86 10.07
N GLU A 12 -10.09 -3.28 9.46
CA GLU A 12 -9.74 -1.85 9.56
C GLU A 12 -10.52 -0.95 8.58
N TYR A 13 -11.56 -1.48 7.92
CA TYR A 13 -12.40 -0.75 6.97
C TYR A 13 -12.98 0.55 7.55
N CYS A 14 -13.24 0.59 8.86
CA CYS A 14 -13.75 1.77 9.55
C CYS A 14 -12.87 3.02 9.35
N PHE A 15 -11.58 2.85 9.06
CA PHE A 15 -10.68 3.96 8.76
C PHE A 15 -10.97 4.63 7.41
N PHE A 16 -11.55 3.90 6.47
CA PHE A 16 -11.81 4.36 5.11
C PHE A 16 -13.27 4.74 4.88
N ALA A 17 -14.18 4.21 5.71
CA ALA A 17 -15.61 4.48 5.57
C ALA A 17 -15.95 5.99 5.51
N PRO A 18 -15.40 6.88 6.37
CA PRO A 18 -15.67 8.31 6.27
C PRO A 18 -15.21 8.91 4.95
N LEU A 19 -14.01 8.53 4.48
CA LEU A 19 -13.48 8.98 3.20
C LEU A 19 -14.39 8.56 2.05
N LEU A 20 -14.76 7.29 1.97
CA LEU A 20 -15.60 6.77 0.89
C LEU A 20 -17.01 7.40 0.90
N ASN A 21 -17.58 7.61 2.08
CA ASN A 21 -18.86 8.31 2.24
C ASN A 21 -18.77 9.77 1.76
N ASN A 22 -17.67 10.48 2.04
CA ASN A 22 -17.46 11.85 1.59
C ASN A 22 -17.34 11.96 0.06
N PHE A 23 -16.83 10.91 -0.59
CA PHE A 23 -16.85 10.80 -2.06
C PHE A 23 -18.22 10.37 -2.63
N GLY A 24 -19.23 10.17 -1.77
CA GLY A 24 -20.58 9.76 -2.18
C GLY A 24 -20.71 8.29 -2.55
N PHE A 25 -19.75 7.44 -2.18
CA PHE A 25 -19.84 6.01 -2.47
C PHE A 25 -20.85 5.31 -1.56
N THR A 26 -21.95 4.84 -2.15
CA THR A 26 -22.82 3.85 -1.52
C THR A 26 -22.41 2.45 -1.99
N LEU A 27 -21.84 1.67 -1.08
CA LEU A 27 -21.37 0.31 -1.37
C LEU A 27 -22.52 -0.70 -1.25
N THR A 28 -22.50 -1.70 -2.13
CA THR A 28 -23.49 -2.77 -2.29
C THR A 28 -22.88 -4.13 -1.97
N GLU A 29 -23.67 -5.19 -1.99
CA GLU A 29 -23.17 -6.57 -1.77
C GLU A 29 -22.15 -7.03 -2.82
N PHE A 30 -22.24 -6.52 -4.05
CA PHE A 30 -21.34 -6.86 -5.16
C PHE A 30 -20.06 -6.04 -5.22
N ASP A 31 -19.94 -5.00 -4.37
CA ASP A 31 -18.74 -4.16 -4.35
C ASP A 31 -17.63 -4.83 -3.53
N ILE A 32 -16.40 -4.71 -4.04
CA ILE A 32 -15.19 -5.30 -3.47
C ILE A 32 -14.23 -4.18 -3.13
N VAL A 33 -13.66 -4.20 -1.93
CA VAL A 33 -12.75 -3.17 -1.43
C VAL A 33 -11.53 -3.84 -0.84
N GLY A 34 -10.34 -3.31 -1.10
CA GLY A 34 -9.11 -3.80 -0.49
C GLY A 34 -8.13 -2.68 -0.19
N PHE A 35 -7.46 -2.76 0.95
CA PHE A 35 -6.43 -1.81 1.37
C PHE A 35 -5.04 -2.45 1.33
N ASP A 36 -4.02 -1.75 0.83
CA ASP A 36 -2.62 -2.21 0.85
C ASP A 36 -2.47 -3.61 0.20
N TYR A 37 -2.05 -4.62 0.95
CA TYR A 37 -2.01 -6.03 0.53
C TYR A 37 -3.40 -6.56 0.19
N GLY A 38 -4.41 -6.14 0.95
CA GLY A 38 -5.81 -6.43 0.69
C GLY A 38 -6.27 -5.92 -0.68
N ALA A 39 -5.65 -4.90 -1.26
CA ALA A 39 -5.96 -4.47 -2.63
C ALA A 39 -5.60 -5.54 -3.68
N GLN A 40 -4.51 -6.28 -3.46
CA GLN A 40 -4.11 -7.41 -4.31
C GLN A 40 -5.13 -8.56 -4.17
N LEU A 41 -5.50 -8.89 -2.93
CA LEU A 41 -6.50 -9.91 -2.64
C LEU A 41 -7.89 -9.56 -3.20
N ALA A 42 -8.27 -8.28 -3.14
CA ALA A 42 -9.49 -7.76 -3.72
C ALA A 42 -9.53 -7.94 -5.23
N LEU A 43 -8.41 -7.67 -5.92
CA LEU A 43 -8.29 -7.87 -7.35
C LEU A 43 -8.40 -9.36 -7.73
N GLU A 44 -7.68 -10.23 -7.03
CA GLU A 44 -7.78 -11.68 -7.24
C GLU A 44 -9.21 -12.19 -7.03
N TYR A 45 -9.87 -11.72 -5.97
CA TYR A 45 -11.24 -12.12 -5.68
C TYR A 45 -12.20 -11.63 -6.76
N ALA A 46 -12.07 -10.39 -7.22
CA ALA A 46 -12.86 -9.86 -8.32
C ALA A 46 -12.64 -10.69 -9.60
N TYR A 47 -11.39 -11.03 -9.91
CA TYR A 47 -11.04 -11.88 -11.03
C TYR A 47 -11.71 -13.27 -10.92
N LYS A 48 -11.59 -13.93 -9.77
CA LYS A 48 -12.23 -15.24 -9.51
C LYS A 48 -13.74 -15.18 -9.65
N CYS A 49 -14.40 -14.12 -9.15
CA CYS A 49 -15.84 -13.92 -9.35
C CYS A 49 -16.18 -13.82 -10.83
N ILE A 50 -15.45 -12.99 -11.58
CA ILE A 50 -15.62 -12.80 -13.02
C ILE A 50 -15.45 -14.11 -13.80
N THR A 51 -14.40 -14.87 -13.53
CA THR A 51 -14.15 -16.15 -14.24
C THR A 51 -15.22 -17.18 -13.93
N ASN A 52 -15.86 -17.09 -12.76
CA ASN A 52 -16.97 -17.95 -12.35
C ASN A 52 -18.35 -17.42 -12.79
N GLY A 53 -18.40 -16.39 -13.64
CA GLY A 53 -19.65 -15.81 -14.14
C GLY A 53 -20.45 -15.04 -13.08
N GLN A 54 -19.83 -14.69 -11.95
CA GLN A 54 -20.46 -13.93 -10.88
C GLN A 54 -20.40 -12.44 -11.16
N ARG A 55 -21.44 -11.72 -10.75
CA ARG A 55 -21.50 -10.26 -10.86
C ARG A 55 -20.44 -9.62 -9.96
N VAL A 56 -19.65 -8.73 -10.54
CA VAL A 56 -18.76 -7.82 -9.79
C VAL A 56 -19.25 -6.39 -9.95
N GLY A 57 -19.46 -5.73 -8.82
CA GLY A 57 -19.79 -4.31 -8.75
C GLY A 57 -18.55 -3.44 -8.95
N LYS A 58 -18.37 -2.49 -8.06
CA LYS A 58 -17.21 -1.59 -8.02
C LYS A 58 -16.08 -2.31 -7.29
N VAL A 59 -14.87 -2.19 -7.82
CA VAL A 59 -13.63 -2.66 -7.18
C VAL A 59 -12.86 -1.42 -6.73
N LEU A 60 -12.75 -1.24 -5.41
CA LEU A 60 -12.06 -0.10 -4.79
C LEU A 60 -10.72 -0.58 -4.22
N LEU A 61 -9.63 -0.05 -4.76
CA LEU A 61 -8.28 -0.33 -4.30
C LEU A 61 -7.76 0.88 -3.52
N LEU A 62 -7.56 0.71 -2.21
CA LEU A 62 -7.10 1.74 -1.30
C LEU A 62 -5.60 1.56 -1.07
N SER A 63 -4.81 2.56 -1.47
CA SER A 63 -3.33 2.57 -1.41
C SER A 63 -2.68 1.23 -1.81
N PRO A 64 -2.96 0.71 -3.01
CA PRO A 64 -2.45 -0.59 -3.43
C PRO A 64 -0.91 -0.63 -3.46
N CYS A 65 -0.33 -1.72 -2.94
CA CYS A 65 1.11 -1.98 -3.03
C CYS A 65 1.49 -2.56 -4.40
N VAL A 66 2.20 -1.76 -5.20
CA VAL A 66 2.68 -2.12 -6.55
C VAL A 66 4.17 -1.87 -6.67
N TYR A 67 4.87 -2.82 -7.28
CA TYR A 67 6.32 -2.75 -7.52
C TYR A 67 6.59 -2.87 -9.02
N TRP A 68 7.43 -1.98 -9.56
CA TRP A 68 7.78 -1.92 -10.98
C TRP A 68 8.25 -3.27 -11.52
N GLN A 69 9.06 -4.00 -10.75
CA GLN A 69 9.65 -5.28 -11.13
C GLN A 69 8.60 -6.37 -11.40
N ASN A 70 7.40 -6.23 -10.84
CA ASN A 70 6.31 -7.18 -11.04
C ASN A 70 5.41 -6.81 -12.25
N LEU A 71 5.75 -5.75 -12.99
CA LEU A 71 5.00 -5.22 -14.12
C LEU A 71 5.72 -5.38 -15.46
N SER A 72 6.56 -6.40 -15.61
CA SER A 72 7.28 -6.68 -16.87
C SER A 72 6.36 -6.89 -18.08
N TRP A 73 5.09 -7.27 -17.84
CA TRP A 73 4.06 -7.43 -18.86
C TRP A 73 3.42 -6.11 -19.33
N PHE A 74 3.65 -5.00 -18.63
CA PHE A 74 2.99 -3.72 -18.90
C PHE A 74 3.83 -2.88 -19.87
N ASN A 75 3.21 -2.39 -20.95
CA ASN A 75 3.86 -1.52 -21.91
C ASN A 75 3.74 -0.06 -21.47
N TRP A 76 4.85 0.50 -21.01
CA TRP A 76 4.90 1.86 -20.44
C TRP A 76 4.76 2.99 -21.47
N GLY A 77 5.10 2.78 -22.76
CA GLY A 77 4.86 3.75 -23.84
C GLY A 77 5.16 5.22 -23.50
N GLU A 78 4.38 6.15 -24.05
CA GLU A 78 4.55 7.62 -23.89
C GLU A 78 4.52 8.18 -22.44
N VAL A 79 4.21 7.35 -21.43
CA VAL A 79 4.26 7.74 -20.00
C VAL A 79 5.67 8.14 -19.58
N ASP A 80 6.68 7.54 -20.22
CA ASP A 80 8.10 7.82 -20.01
C ASP A 80 8.46 9.31 -20.17
N LYS A 81 7.70 10.11 -20.91
CA LYS A 81 7.99 11.56 -21.05
C LYS A 81 7.54 12.38 -19.85
N VAL A 82 6.57 11.90 -19.07
CA VAL A 82 5.96 12.63 -17.94
C VAL A 82 6.66 12.30 -16.62
N LEU A 83 7.20 11.08 -16.46
CA LEU A 83 7.92 10.68 -15.25
C LEU A 83 9.39 11.19 -15.21
N VAL A 84 9.99 11.51 -16.36
CA VAL A 84 11.44 11.83 -16.48
C VAL A 84 11.84 13.21 -15.96
N ASN A 85 10.92 14.02 -15.45
CA ASN A 85 11.27 15.35 -14.94
C ASN A 85 11.13 15.40 -13.41
N HIS A 86 12.06 14.77 -12.65
CA HIS A 86 12.47 15.20 -11.30
C HIS A 86 13.66 14.36 -10.73
N ASP A 87 14.83 15.01 -10.67
CA ASP A 87 15.99 14.88 -9.77
C ASP A 87 16.62 13.51 -9.39
N ASN A 88 17.80 13.26 -10.00
CA ASN A 88 19.04 12.74 -9.41
C ASN A 88 18.94 11.61 -8.36
N ILE A 89 18.58 10.40 -8.81
CA ILE A 89 18.68 9.17 -8.01
C ILE A 89 20.08 8.51 -8.12
N ALA A 90 20.83 8.79 -9.19
CA ALA A 90 22.11 8.13 -9.49
C ALA A 90 23.22 8.37 -8.47
N THR A 91 23.17 9.44 -7.67
CA THR A 91 24.24 9.81 -6.72
C THR A 91 24.16 9.11 -5.35
N SER A 92 23.10 8.34 -5.06
CA SER A 92 22.97 7.65 -3.76
C SER A 92 23.38 6.17 -3.77
N LEU A 93 23.40 5.49 -4.92
CA LEU A 93 23.72 4.06 -5.00
C LEU A 93 25.21 3.77 -4.79
N SER A 94 26.11 4.65 -5.23
CA SER A 94 27.57 4.50 -5.07
C SER A 94 28.06 4.61 -3.62
N ARG A 95 27.19 4.99 -2.66
CA ARG A 95 27.52 5.13 -1.23
C ARG A 95 27.13 3.93 -0.37
N PHE A 96 26.45 2.93 -0.92
CA PHE A 96 26.00 1.76 -0.16
C PHE A 96 26.67 0.49 -0.70
N PRO A 97 27.85 0.10 -0.17
CA PRO A 97 28.46 -1.15 -0.59
C PRO A 97 27.54 -2.32 -0.22
N LEU A 98 27.14 -3.06 -1.25
CA LEU A 98 26.55 -4.40 -1.19
C LEU A 98 27.62 -5.41 -0.74
N GLN A 99 28.29 -5.18 0.38
CA GLN A 99 29.15 -6.20 0.98
C GLN A 99 28.28 -7.19 1.76
N SER A 100 28.49 -8.47 1.47
CA SER A 100 27.73 -9.63 1.98
C SER A 100 27.90 -9.88 3.48
N ASP A 101 28.89 -9.25 4.12
CA ASP A 101 29.39 -9.71 5.43
C ASP A 101 29.09 -8.74 6.58
N VAL A 102 28.27 -7.71 6.35
CA VAL A 102 27.92 -6.71 7.39
C VAL A 102 26.54 -7.01 7.99
N PRO A 103 26.39 -7.06 9.33
CA PRO A 103 25.10 -7.32 9.99
C PRO A 103 23.99 -6.39 9.50
N PHE A 104 22.82 -6.96 9.26
CA PHE A 104 21.66 -6.25 8.75
C PHE A 104 21.03 -5.39 9.87
N THR A 105 21.33 -4.09 9.89
CA THR A 105 20.88 -3.14 10.93
C THR A 105 19.58 -2.41 10.56
N HIS A 106 18.85 -1.91 11.57
CA HIS A 106 17.58 -1.14 11.43
C HIS A 106 17.65 0.02 10.44
N THR A 107 18.76 0.75 10.43
CA THR A 107 19.01 1.91 9.56
C THR A 107 19.08 1.53 8.08
N ARG A 108 19.48 0.29 7.77
CA ARG A 108 19.55 -0.22 6.39
C ARG A 108 18.16 -0.56 5.86
N LEU A 109 17.29 -1.20 6.63
CA LEU A 109 15.92 -1.52 6.19
C LEU A 109 15.09 -0.27 5.87
N ALA A 110 15.23 0.79 6.68
CA ALA A 110 14.60 2.09 6.40
C ALA A 110 15.09 2.71 5.09
N SER A 111 16.40 2.63 4.83
CA SER A 111 17.01 3.10 3.59
C SER A 111 16.60 2.24 2.40
N TYR A 112 16.32 0.95 2.61
CA TYR A 112 15.90 0.00 1.58
C TYR A 112 14.41 0.07 1.24
N MET A 113 13.51 0.27 2.22
CA MET A 113 12.10 0.58 1.93
C MET A 113 12.01 1.92 1.19
N ARG A 114 12.83 2.91 1.58
CA ARG A 114 13.01 4.16 0.81
C ARG A 114 13.59 3.94 -0.60
N PHE A 115 14.36 2.88 -0.81
CA PHE A 115 14.87 2.51 -2.13
C PHE A 115 13.79 1.89 -3.00
N LEU A 116 12.96 0.97 -2.46
CA LEU A 116 11.74 0.49 -3.14
C LEU A 116 10.81 1.66 -3.50
N TYR A 117 10.70 2.64 -2.60
CA TYR A 117 9.95 3.88 -2.80
C TYR A 117 10.53 4.80 -3.90
N LYS A 118 11.85 4.78 -4.13
CA LYS A 118 12.54 5.68 -5.07
C LYS A 118 12.89 5.06 -6.43
N GLN A 119 12.49 3.82 -6.70
CA GLN A 119 12.77 3.19 -7.99
C GLN A 119 11.93 3.83 -9.09
N ASP A 120 12.54 4.82 -9.75
CA ASP A 120 12.20 5.25 -11.10
C ASP A 120 13.01 4.42 -12.11
N SER A 121 12.37 4.22 -13.24
CA SER A 121 12.66 3.36 -14.36
C SER A 121 14.13 3.32 -14.85
N ARG A 122 14.52 2.12 -15.36
CA ARG A 122 15.54 1.86 -16.41
C ARG A 122 16.91 1.27 -16.08
N GLN A 123 17.28 0.99 -14.83
CA GLN A 123 18.45 0.12 -14.60
C GLN A 123 18.02 -1.31 -14.27
N ASP A 124 18.70 -2.28 -14.90
CA ASP A 124 18.49 -3.72 -14.76
C ASP A 124 18.82 -4.17 -13.32
N THR A 125 17.87 -3.84 -12.43
CA THR A 125 17.92 -4.00 -10.98
C THR A 125 17.10 -5.20 -10.53
N THR A 126 16.67 -6.05 -11.47
CA THR A 126 15.85 -7.25 -11.19
C THR A 126 16.52 -8.13 -10.13
N ARG A 127 17.83 -8.37 -10.26
CA ARG A 127 18.62 -9.12 -9.27
C ARG A 127 18.69 -8.42 -7.91
N GLU A 128 18.84 -7.09 -7.92
CA GLU A 128 18.91 -6.29 -6.69
C GLU A 128 17.56 -6.26 -5.96
N TYR A 129 16.47 -6.16 -6.70
CA TYR A 129 15.10 -6.24 -6.20
C TYR A 129 14.83 -7.59 -5.53
N TYR A 130 15.08 -8.71 -6.21
CA TYR A 130 14.88 -10.03 -5.61
C TYR A 130 15.82 -10.28 -4.43
N SER A 131 17.05 -9.76 -4.47
CA SER A 131 17.94 -9.78 -3.30
C SER A 131 17.34 -8.98 -2.13
N LEU A 132 16.71 -7.84 -2.42
CA LEU A 132 16.06 -7.02 -1.42
C LEU A 132 14.80 -7.69 -0.85
N VAL A 133 13.94 -8.27 -1.68
CA VAL A 133 12.79 -9.07 -1.23
C VAL A 133 13.27 -10.19 -0.30
N ALA A 134 14.31 -10.94 -0.69
CA ALA A 134 14.89 -11.98 0.15
C ALA A 134 15.39 -11.44 1.50
N ARG A 135 16.01 -10.24 1.52
CA ARG A 135 16.44 -9.57 2.76
C ARG A 135 15.27 -9.11 3.62
N CYS A 136 14.22 -8.54 3.04
CA CYS A 136 13.00 -8.15 3.76
C CYS A 136 12.35 -9.37 4.43
N VAL A 137 12.22 -10.47 3.67
CA VAL A 137 11.69 -11.74 4.17
C VAL A 137 12.58 -12.30 5.28
N ASN A 138 13.90 -12.32 5.10
CA ASN A 138 14.83 -12.79 6.13
C ASN A 138 14.78 -11.92 7.39
N TYR A 139 14.69 -10.60 7.25
CA TYR A 139 14.55 -9.71 8.38
C TYR A 139 13.23 -9.91 9.11
N TYR A 140 12.12 -10.11 8.38
CA TYR A 140 10.83 -10.47 8.97
C TYR A 140 10.91 -11.78 9.77
N LYS A 141 11.62 -12.79 9.27
CA LYS A 141 11.86 -14.06 9.99
C LYS A 141 12.59 -13.84 11.32
N ASN A 142 13.61 -12.98 11.33
CA ASN A 142 14.51 -12.81 12.47
C ASN A 142 14.08 -11.72 13.47
N GLN A 143 13.39 -10.68 13.02
CA GLN A 143 13.10 -9.45 13.80
C GLN A 143 11.68 -8.92 13.52
N ARG A 144 10.67 -9.81 13.50
CA ARG A 144 9.27 -9.52 13.14
C ARG A 144 8.69 -8.26 13.78
N ALA A 145 8.75 -8.13 15.11
CA ALA A 145 8.14 -7.00 15.82
C ALA A 145 8.70 -5.66 15.35
N LYS A 146 10.01 -5.60 15.10
CA LYS A 146 10.70 -4.39 14.62
C LYS A 146 10.39 -4.11 13.14
N TYR A 147 10.19 -5.15 12.32
CA TYR A 147 9.70 -4.97 10.95
C TYR A 147 8.32 -4.33 10.95
N MET A 148 7.37 -4.89 11.71
CA MET A 148 6.01 -4.36 11.78
C MET A 148 5.98 -2.93 12.32
N GLN A 149 6.73 -2.65 13.40
CA GLN A 149 6.86 -1.30 13.92
C GLN A 149 7.34 -0.32 12.84
N LYS A 150 8.30 -0.73 12.00
CA LYS A 150 8.83 0.11 10.95
C LYS A 150 7.82 0.34 9.81
N VAL A 151 7.17 -0.71 9.34
CA VAL A 151 6.07 -0.63 8.36
C VAL A 151 5.02 0.34 8.87
N TYR A 152 4.57 0.18 10.12
CA TYR A 152 3.54 1.02 10.70
C TYR A 152 3.96 2.48 10.93
N GLN A 153 5.22 2.73 11.28
CA GLN A 153 5.78 4.08 11.28
C GLN A 153 5.75 4.71 9.88
N ASP A 154 6.06 3.93 8.85
CA ASP A 154 6.07 4.41 7.46
C ASP A 154 4.64 4.60 6.90
N TYR A 155 3.64 3.87 7.40
CA TYR A 155 2.21 4.13 7.15
C TYR A 155 1.77 5.51 7.69
N GLY A 156 2.57 6.12 8.58
CA GLY A 156 2.18 7.33 9.29
C GLY A 156 1.07 7.09 10.30
N LEU A 157 1.03 5.90 10.92
CA LEU A 157 0.09 5.52 11.97
C LEU A 157 0.37 6.34 13.26
N LEU A 158 0.00 7.62 13.24
CA LEU A 158 -0.11 8.50 14.41
C LEU A 158 -1.61 8.78 14.61
N PHE A 159 -2.31 7.93 15.35
CA PHE A 159 -3.75 8.10 15.58
C PHE A 159 -4.03 9.21 16.60
N ASN A 160 -5.07 9.99 16.32
CA ASN A 160 -5.78 10.75 17.33
C ASN A 160 -7.13 10.05 17.59
N GLY A 161 -7.52 9.87 18.85
CA GLY A 161 -8.68 9.04 19.26
C GLY A 161 -10.06 9.45 18.70
N TYR A 162 -10.11 10.45 17.82
CA TYR A 162 -11.30 10.94 17.14
C TYR A 162 -11.60 10.18 15.82
N ASP A 163 -10.68 9.39 15.29
CA ASP A 163 -10.84 8.74 13.97
C ASP A 163 -11.93 7.65 13.91
N CYS A 164 -12.44 7.21 15.07
CA CYS A 164 -13.51 6.22 15.21
C CYS A 164 -14.76 6.74 15.94
N SER A 165 -14.89 8.06 16.16
CA SER A 165 -15.96 8.67 16.97
C SER A 165 -17.37 8.60 16.35
N GLY A 166 -17.57 7.86 15.26
CA GLY A 166 -18.89 7.47 14.75
C GLY A 166 -19.52 6.29 15.51
N ILE A 167 -18.78 5.65 16.42
CA ILE A 167 -19.28 4.62 17.34
C ILE A 167 -19.55 5.29 18.69
N LYS A 168 -20.82 5.42 19.09
CA LYS A 168 -21.24 5.79 20.47
C LYS A 168 -20.67 4.73 21.42
N GLU A 169 -19.98 4.97 22.54
CA GLU A 169 -19.47 6.13 23.28
C GLU A 169 -18.12 5.73 23.92
N PRO A 170 -17.23 6.66 24.33
CA PRO A 170 -16.16 6.37 25.28
C PRO A 170 -16.55 6.86 26.68
N ASN A 171 -16.55 5.94 27.66
CA ASN A 171 -16.48 6.33 29.06
C ASN A 171 -15.12 6.97 29.34
N TYR A 172 -15.19 8.09 30.04
CA TYR A 172 -14.18 9.11 30.18
C TYR A 172 -13.09 8.71 31.20
N PHE A 173 -12.23 7.74 30.90
CA PHE A 173 -10.98 7.52 31.63
C PHE A 173 -9.92 6.87 30.73
N GLU A 174 -8.66 7.21 30.98
CA GLU A 174 -7.43 6.72 30.30
C GLU A 174 -7.00 7.40 28.99
N TYR A 175 -6.64 8.68 29.15
CA TYR A 175 -5.51 9.29 28.44
C TYR A 175 -4.18 8.61 28.84
N ARG A 176 -3.99 7.32 28.52
CA ARG A 176 -2.69 6.66 28.70
C ARG A 176 -2.45 5.37 27.92
N TYR A 177 -2.98 5.20 26.70
CA TYR A 177 -2.37 4.31 25.69
C TYR A 177 -2.89 4.72 24.30
N LYS A 178 -2.11 5.55 23.58
CA LYS A 178 -2.32 5.86 22.16
C LYS A 178 -2.20 4.64 21.23
N ASP A 179 -1.88 3.46 21.79
CA ASP A 179 -1.66 2.18 21.09
C ASP A 179 -2.88 1.23 21.11
N SER A 180 -3.91 1.48 21.93
CA SER A 180 -4.96 0.48 22.23
C SER A 180 -5.85 0.11 21.03
N LEU A 181 -6.23 1.08 20.20
CA LEU A 181 -7.20 0.86 19.12
C LEU A 181 -6.59 0.13 17.92
N MET A 182 -5.33 0.44 17.58
CA MET A 182 -4.64 -0.28 16.50
C MET A 182 -4.34 -1.72 16.86
N ASN A 183 -4.08 -2.02 18.13
CA ASN A 183 -3.85 -3.39 18.55
C ASN A 183 -5.07 -4.28 18.28
N THR A 184 -6.28 -3.71 18.22
CA THR A 184 -7.50 -4.43 17.83
C THR A 184 -7.50 -4.82 16.35
N TYR A 185 -6.92 -3.98 15.49
CA TYR A 185 -6.83 -4.21 14.05
C TYR A 185 -5.53 -4.90 13.64
N CYS A 186 -4.51 -4.97 14.50
CA CYS A 186 -3.27 -5.68 14.19
C CYS A 186 -3.43 -7.19 14.40
N ILE A 187 -3.11 -7.96 13.37
CA ILE A 187 -2.93 -9.41 13.48
C ILE A 187 -1.48 -9.78 13.23
N ARG A 188 -1.15 -11.01 13.63
CA ARG A 188 0.15 -11.59 13.32
C ARG A 188 0.19 -11.94 11.82
N PRO A 189 0.97 -11.21 10.98
CA PRO A 189 1.06 -11.55 9.58
C PRO A 189 1.85 -12.86 9.41
N ASN A 190 1.59 -13.59 8.33
CA ASN A 190 2.41 -14.74 7.97
C ASN A 190 3.42 -14.38 6.87
N ILE A 191 4.44 -15.22 6.73
CA ILE A 191 5.52 -14.97 5.77
C ILE A 191 5.09 -15.16 4.32
N GLY A 192 4.12 -16.04 4.08
CA GLY A 192 3.52 -16.23 2.75
C GLY A 192 2.84 -14.96 2.29
N ASP A 193 2.06 -14.30 3.16
CA ASP A 193 1.42 -13.01 2.86
C ASP A 193 2.47 -11.95 2.49
N LEU A 194 3.61 -11.91 3.21
CA LEU A 194 4.68 -10.96 2.90
C LEU A 194 5.33 -11.25 1.54
N VAL A 195 5.57 -12.52 1.24
CA VAL A 195 6.10 -12.92 -0.07
C VAL A 195 5.11 -12.52 -1.16
N ASN A 196 3.83 -12.85 -0.99
CA ASN A 196 2.77 -12.50 -1.93
C ASN A 196 2.69 -10.99 -2.14
N LEU A 197 2.66 -10.19 -1.06
CA LEU A 197 2.67 -8.73 -1.11
C LEU A 197 3.78 -8.19 -2.03
N LEU A 198 5.00 -8.71 -1.85
CA LEU A 198 6.19 -8.24 -2.56
C LEU A 198 6.30 -8.82 -3.98
N SER A 199 5.72 -9.99 -4.26
CA SER A 199 5.86 -10.65 -5.57
C SER A 199 4.61 -10.59 -6.45
N TYR A 200 3.52 -9.96 -6.00
CA TYR A 200 2.25 -9.95 -6.71
C TYR A 200 2.36 -9.32 -8.11
N ASN A 201 1.87 -10.04 -9.11
CA ASN A 201 1.81 -9.62 -10.51
C ASN A 201 0.40 -9.14 -10.85
N TRP A 202 0.26 -7.89 -11.28
CA TRP A 202 -1.05 -7.28 -11.50
C TRP A 202 -1.71 -7.67 -12.85
N ILE A 203 -1.51 -8.90 -13.34
CA ILE A 203 -1.91 -9.30 -14.71
C ILE A 203 -3.43 -9.30 -14.87
N GLU A 204 -4.15 -9.72 -13.84
CA GLU A 204 -5.61 -9.86 -13.81
C GLU A 204 -6.34 -8.51 -13.93
N ILE A 205 -5.64 -7.39 -13.73
CA ILE A 205 -6.24 -6.05 -13.71
C ILE A 205 -6.96 -5.70 -15.00
N LYS A 206 -6.47 -6.19 -16.15
CA LYS A 206 -7.09 -5.93 -17.47
C LYS A 206 -8.50 -6.50 -17.53
N GLU A 207 -8.65 -7.75 -17.10
CA GLU A 207 -9.93 -8.44 -17.15
C GLU A 207 -10.90 -7.88 -16.11
N VAL A 208 -10.41 -7.58 -14.90
CA VAL A 208 -11.22 -6.95 -13.86
C VAL A 208 -11.73 -5.56 -14.32
N ALA A 209 -10.85 -4.73 -14.89
CA ALA A 209 -11.22 -3.40 -15.37
C ALA A 209 -12.30 -3.42 -16.47
N GLN A 210 -12.28 -4.45 -17.33
CA GLN A 210 -13.25 -4.59 -18.43
C GLN A 210 -14.63 -5.09 -17.97
N LYS A 211 -14.68 -5.94 -16.93
CA LYS A 211 -15.90 -6.68 -16.56
C LYS A 211 -16.53 -6.23 -15.25
N ALA A 212 -15.77 -5.60 -14.35
CA ALA A 212 -16.34 -4.95 -13.18
C ALA A 212 -17.14 -3.71 -13.59
N LYS A 213 -18.11 -3.29 -12.76
CA LYS A 213 -18.86 -2.05 -13.01
C LYS A 213 -17.94 -0.83 -13.07
N SER A 214 -16.93 -0.78 -12.21
CA SER A 214 -15.87 0.23 -12.24
C SER A 214 -14.69 -0.20 -11.39
N LEU A 215 -13.47 0.10 -11.84
CA LEU A 215 -12.26 0.02 -11.04
C LEU A 215 -11.90 1.43 -10.53
N ILE A 216 -11.74 1.57 -9.23
CA ILE A 216 -11.50 2.86 -8.55
C ILE A 216 -10.31 2.70 -7.61
N ILE A 217 -9.36 3.61 -7.69
CA ILE A 217 -8.11 3.56 -6.96
C ILE A 217 -7.96 4.85 -6.17
N PHE A 218 -7.60 4.74 -4.90
CA PHE A 218 -7.24 5.88 -4.04
C PHE A 218 -5.78 5.75 -3.63
N CYS A 219 -5.01 6.82 -3.79
CA CYS A 219 -3.61 6.88 -3.38
C CYS A 219 -3.37 8.16 -2.57
N GLY A 220 -2.64 8.07 -1.46
CA GLY A 220 -2.16 9.24 -0.75
C GLY A 220 -0.96 9.86 -1.48
N LYS A 221 -0.94 11.18 -1.71
CA LYS A 221 0.21 11.84 -2.38
C LYS A 221 1.50 11.77 -1.55
N ASN A 222 1.38 11.75 -0.22
CA ASN A 222 2.49 11.70 0.75
C ASN A 222 2.71 10.27 1.30
N ASP A 223 2.31 9.26 0.53
CA ASP A 223 2.63 7.87 0.85
C ASP A 223 4.14 7.69 1.00
N ARG A 224 4.59 6.94 2.01
CA ARG A 224 6.02 6.71 2.27
C ARG A 224 6.45 5.28 1.98
N ILE A 225 5.55 4.50 1.39
CA ILE A 225 5.68 3.06 1.19
C ILE A 225 5.74 2.75 -0.29
N VAL A 226 4.80 3.36 -1.03
CA VAL A 226 4.72 3.24 -2.47
C VAL A 226 4.93 4.60 -3.12
N ASN A 227 5.50 4.59 -4.32
CA ASN A 227 5.60 5.79 -5.13
C ASN A 227 4.22 6.11 -5.73
N SER A 228 3.49 7.04 -5.13
CA SER A 228 2.12 7.36 -5.54
C SER A 228 1.99 7.92 -6.96
N ASN A 229 3.06 8.54 -7.50
CA ASN A 229 3.06 8.98 -8.91
C ASN A 229 3.12 7.78 -9.84
N PHE A 230 4.03 6.85 -9.57
CA PHE A 230 4.13 5.60 -10.31
C PHE A 230 2.83 4.78 -10.22
N VAL A 231 2.31 4.59 -9.00
CA VAL A 231 1.07 3.85 -8.73
C VAL A 231 -0.10 4.48 -9.49
N SER A 232 -0.31 5.79 -9.37
CA SER A 232 -1.41 6.47 -10.09
C SER A 232 -1.24 6.44 -11.61
N SER A 233 -0.01 6.57 -12.12
CA SER A 233 0.27 6.46 -13.55
C SER A 233 -0.02 5.05 -14.10
N PHE A 234 0.24 4.00 -13.31
CA PHE A 234 -0.11 2.63 -13.68
C PHE A 234 -1.63 2.42 -13.70
N PHE A 235 -2.30 2.73 -12.58
CA PHE A 235 -3.72 2.42 -12.41
C PHE A 235 -4.67 3.28 -13.24
N SER A 236 -4.27 4.51 -13.60
CA SER A 236 -5.08 5.39 -14.46
C SER A 236 -5.34 4.82 -15.86
N ARG A 237 -4.62 3.75 -16.27
CA ARG A 237 -4.91 3.02 -17.52
C ARG A 237 -6.09 2.06 -17.43
N PHE A 238 -6.53 1.73 -16.22
CA PHE A 238 -7.51 0.67 -15.97
C PHE A 238 -8.78 1.18 -15.27
N GLY A 239 -8.72 2.35 -14.63
CA GLY A 239 -9.85 2.87 -13.87
C GLY A 239 -9.67 4.31 -13.41
N TYR A 240 -10.57 4.75 -12.54
CA TYR A 240 -10.50 6.07 -11.94
C TYR A 240 -9.46 6.08 -10.83
N CYS A 241 -8.44 6.93 -10.94
CA CYS A 241 -7.40 7.04 -9.92
C CYS A 241 -7.49 8.41 -9.22
N PHE A 242 -7.76 8.40 -7.93
CA PHE A 242 -7.78 9.57 -7.05
C PHE A 242 -6.46 9.68 -6.31
N LEU A 243 -5.69 10.71 -6.63
CA LEU A 243 -4.47 11.06 -5.90
C LEU A 243 -4.80 12.14 -4.87
N LEU A 244 -4.90 11.73 -3.60
CA LEU A 244 -5.33 12.60 -2.50
C LEU A 244 -4.14 13.42 -1.98
N HIS A 245 -4.18 14.73 -2.19
CA HIS A 245 -3.15 15.64 -1.70
C HIS A 245 -3.04 15.62 -0.18
N SER A 246 -1.81 15.75 0.32
CA SER A 246 -1.47 15.75 1.75
C SER A 246 -1.83 14.48 2.52
N CYS A 247 -2.26 13.42 1.83
CA CYS A 247 -2.65 12.16 2.47
C CYS A 247 -1.51 11.14 2.45
N ASN A 248 -1.37 10.39 3.55
CA ASN A 248 -0.42 9.28 3.69
C ASN A 248 -0.99 7.96 3.13
N HIS A 249 -0.30 6.85 3.40
CA HIS A 249 -0.71 5.51 2.95
C HIS A 249 -2.10 5.10 3.45
N LEU A 250 -2.53 5.56 4.64
CA LEU A 250 -3.88 5.29 5.16
C LEU A 250 -4.94 6.24 4.59
N LEU A 251 -4.59 7.04 3.58
CA LEU A 251 -5.46 8.06 3.00
C LEU A 251 -5.90 9.12 4.03
N ARG A 252 -5.07 9.37 5.04
CA ARG A 252 -5.28 10.39 6.07
C ARG A 252 -4.39 11.58 5.83
N GLN A 253 -4.93 12.79 6.03
CA GLN A 253 -4.10 13.99 6.04
C GLN A 253 -3.03 13.86 7.11
N GLU A 254 -1.77 14.03 6.72
CA GLU A 254 -0.73 14.26 7.71
C GLU A 254 -1.09 15.55 8.44
N SER A 255 -1.39 15.47 9.74
CA SER A 255 -1.55 16.69 10.53
C SER A 255 -0.26 17.48 10.35
N LEU A 256 -0.35 18.65 9.72
CA LEU A 256 0.66 19.68 9.89
C LEU A 256 0.88 19.73 11.40
N GLN A 257 2.07 19.35 11.85
CA GLN A 257 2.53 19.80 13.15
C GLN A 257 2.53 21.32 12.99
N LEU A 258 1.42 21.95 13.37
CA LEU A 258 1.36 23.36 13.61
C LEU A 258 2.38 23.55 14.73
N GLY A 259 3.58 23.97 14.33
CA GLY A 259 4.58 24.48 15.24
C GLY A 259 3.97 25.68 15.91
N ILE A 260 3.39 25.45 17.09
CA ILE A 260 3.05 26.45 18.09
C ILE A 260 3.76 26.01 19.36
#